data_AF-A0A0K6IUK5-F1
#
_entry.id   AF-A0A0K6IUK5-F1
#
_cell.length_a   1.000
_cell.length_b   1.000
_cell.length_c   1.000
_cell.angle_alpha   90.00
_cell.angle_beta   90.00
_cell.angle_gamma   90.00
#
_symmetry.space_group_name_H-M   'P 1'
#
loop_
_entity.id
_entity.type
_entity.pdbx_description
1 polymer ?
#
loop_
_entity_poly.entity_id
_entity_poly.type
_entity_poly.pdbx_seq_one_letter_code
_entity_poly.pdbx_strand_id
1 'polypeptide(L)'
;MYFMWLKTFDFNDDVERVPLIQFDFEHLNEEEQAFAALYDIPLALVKALAMVLNAQPSHQAKQTQFQFDTWLHSLSEAEKDTLLRALFEQGQLTRHQALALTRKEPVNTDENYQYWLTPEVISPFIEQAQSQLQQEQTAALAKKLAIEKAEKEKALTDIYNRREHYWQQAQEQADRTCASGYDAASRYLHQL
;
A
#
# COMPACT_ATOMS: atom_id res chain seq x y z
N MET A 1 9.47 -11.23 3.85
CA MET A 1 9.33 -12.68 4.06
C MET A 1 8.14 -13.24 3.30
N TYR A 2 6.90 -12.76 3.56
CA TYR A 2 5.69 -13.21 2.85
C TYR A 2 5.75 -13.08 1.32
N PHE A 3 6.27 -11.97 0.81
CA PHE A 3 6.47 -11.77 -0.63
C PHE A 3 7.35 -12.83 -1.30
N MET A 4 8.45 -13.22 -0.67
CA MET A 4 9.29 -14.30 -1.18
C MET A 4 8.61 -15.65 -1.04
N TRP A 5 7.86 -15.87 0.04
CA TRP A 5 7.06 -17.08 0.24
C TRP A 5 6.00 -17.25 -0.86
N LEU A 6 5.23 -16.19 -1.15
CA LEU A 6 4.22 -16.16 -2.21
C LEU A 6 4.84 -16.42 -3.59
N LYS A 7 6.05 -15.90 -3.83
CA LYS A 7 6.80 -16.21 -5.04
C LYS A 7 7.08 -17.70 -5.15
N THR A 8 7.64 -18.33 -4.11
CA THR A 8 7.87 -19.80 -4.11
C THR A 8 6.59 -20.61 -4.25
N PHE A 9 5.49 -20.14 -3.68
CA PHE A 9 4.18 -20.79 -3.77
C PHE A 9 3.61 -20.76 -5.18
N ASP A 10 3.78 -19.66 -5.91
CA ASP A 10 3.35 -19.55 -7.31
C ASP A 10 4.07 -20.57 -8.25
N PHE A 11 5.26 -21.04 -7.85
CA PHE A 11 6.06 -21.98 -8.62
C PHE A 11 6.01 -23.43 -8.11
N ASN A 12 5.74 -23.67 -6.82
CA ASN A 12 5.79 -24.99 -6.20
C ASN A 12 4.71 -25.13 -5.12
N ASP A 13 4.03 -26.28 -5.09
CA ASP A 13 3.01 -26.58 -4.06
C ASP A 13 3.61 -26.95 -2.69
N ASP A 14 4.88 -27.42 -2.66
CA ASP A 14 5.57 -27.85 -1.44
C ASP A 14 6.39 -26.72 -0.79
N VAL A 15 5.73 -25.64 -0.37
CA VAL A 15 6.38 -24.52 0.33
C VAL A 15 6.34 -24.69 1.84
N GLU A 16 7.46 -24.42 2.50
CA GLU A 16 7.55 -24.42 3.97
C GLU A 16 6.53 -23.46 4.59
N ARG A 17 5.85 -23.91 5.64
CA ARG A 17 4.90 -23.10 6.40
C ARG A 17 5.59 -21.89 7.06
N VAL A 18 4.94 -20.74 6.99
CA VAL A 18 5.40 -19.48 7.61
C VAL A 18 4.40 -19.08 8.69
N PRO A 19 4.81 -18.54 9.86
CA PRO A 19 3.85 -18.09 10.87
C PRO A 19 2.92 -17.05 10.28
N LEU A 20 1.64 -17.05 10.66
CA LEU A 20 0.67 -16.06 10.19
C LEU A 20 0.72 -14.83 11.12
N ILE A 21 1.30 -13.74 10.66
CA ILE A 21 1.49 -12.49 11.41
C ILE A 21 0.63 -11.41 10.77
N GLN A 22 -0.11 -10.68 11.60
CA GLN A 22 -0.95 -9.57 11.19
C GLN A 22 -0.11 -8.46 10.57
N PHE A 23 -0.37 -8.20 9.30
CA PHE A 23 0.20 -7.11 8.53
C PHE A 23 -0.87 -6.58 7.59
N ASP A 24 -0.84 -5.28 7.28
CA ASP A 24 -1.77 -4.70 6.33
C ASP A 24 -1.27 -4.94 4.91
N PHE A 25 -1.87 -5.92 4.23
CA PHE A 25 -1.61 -6.21 2.82
C PHE A 25 -2.67 -5.61 1.89
N GLU A 26 -3.69 -4.94 2.42
CA GLU A 26 -4.69 -4.24 1.60
C GLU A 26 -4.10 -2.94 1.05
N HIS A 27 -3.30 -2.25 1.86
CA HIS A 27 -2.70 -0.96 1.52
C HIS A 27 -1.17 -1.06 1.46
N LEU A 28 -0.67 -1.70 0.41
CA LEU A 28 0.77 -1.74 0.16
C LEU A 28 1.31 -0.33 -0.10
N ASN A 29 2.41 0.02 0.57
CA ASN A 29 3.14 1.25 0.29
C ASN A 29 3.80 1.20 -1.11
N GLU A 30 4.15 2.35 -1.67
CA GLU A 30 4.77 2.45 -3.01
C GLU A 30 6.04 1.59 -3.12
N GLU A 31 6.86 1.55 -2.06
CA GLU A 31 8.07 0.73 -1.99
C GLU A 31 7.76 -0.77 -2.03
N GLU A 32 6.69 -1.21 -1.36
CA GLU A 32 6.26 -2.60 -1.31
C GLU A 32 5.64 -3.04 -2.64
N GLN A 33 4.89 -2.14 -3.29
CA GLN A 33 4.37 -2.35 -4.64
C GLN A 33 5.51 -2.45 -5.66
N ALA A 34 6.51 -1.55 -5.58
CA ALA A 34 7.69 -1.58 -6.43
C ALA A 34 8.51 -2.86 -6.20
N PHE A 35 8.64 -3.30 -4.95
CA PHE A 35 9.29 -4.57 -4.61
C PHE A 35 8.51 -5.76 -5.19
N ALA A 36 7.19 -5.80 -5.03
CA ALA A 36 6.35 -6.86 -5.60
C ALA A 36 6.50 -6.91 -7.13
N ALA A 37 6.50 -5.76 -7.80
CA ALA A 37 6.73 -5.67 -9.24
C ALA A 37 8.14 -6.11 -9.65
N LEU A 38 9.18 -5.73 -8.91
CA LEU A 38 10.58 -6.10 -9.20
C LEU A 38 10.81 -7.61 -9.14
N TYR A 39 10.08 -8.31 -8.27
CA TYR A 39 10.20 -9.76 -8.09
C TYR A 39 9.08 -10.55 -8.77
N ASP A 40 8.27 -9.92 -9.61
CA ASP A 40 7.13 -10.52 -10.34
C ASP A 40 6.15 -11.26 -9.42
N ILE A 41 5.89 -10.72 -8.23
CA ILE A 41 4.98 -11.34 -7.27
C ILE A 41 3.54 -11.00 -7.69
N PRO A 42 2.68 -12.01 -7.95
CA PRO A 42 1.30 -11.76 -8.35
C PRO A 42 0.53 -10.98 -7.28
N LEU A 43 0.03 -9.79 -7.62
CA LEU A 43 -0.79 -8.96 -6.72
C LEU A 43 -2.06 -9.69 -6.23
N ALA A 44 -2.58 -10.63 -7.04
CA ALA A 44 -3.70 -11.47 -6.65
C ALA A 44 -3.36 -12.36 -5.44
N LEU A 45 -2.13 -12.88 -5.36
CA LEU A 45 -1.67 -13.68 -4.23
C LEU A 45 -1.47 -12.82 -2.96
N VAL A 46 -1.01 -11.58 -3.12
CA VAL A 46 -0.93 -10.64 -1.99
C VAL A 46 -2.31 -10.30 -1.45
N LYS A 47 -3.30 -10.13 -2.35
CA LYS A 47 -4.69 -9.89 -1.97
C LYS A 47 -5.34 -11.12 -1.33
N ALA A 48 -5.01 -12.33 -1.82
CA ALA A 48 -5.43 -13.57 -1.17
C ALA A 48 -4.85 -13.70 0.25
N LEU A 49 -3.59 -13.29 0.46
CA LEU A 49 -2.98 -13.24 1.78
C LEU A 49 -3.70 -12.26 2.72
N ALA A 50 -4.08 -11.07 2.22
CA ALA A 50 -4.89 -10.11 2.97
C ALA A 50 -6.24 -10.73 3.39
N MET A 51 -6.90 -11.44 2.48
CA MET A 51 -8.16 -12.14 2.78
C MET A 51 -7.98 -13.22 3.85
N VAL A 52 -6.90 -14.00 3.79
CA VAL A 52 -6.59 -15.03 4.80
C VAL A 52 -6.41 -14.38 6.17
N LEU A 53 -5.67 -13.27 6.25
CA LEU A 53 -5.43 -12.56 7.51
C LEU A 53 -6.70 -11.93 8.10
N ASN A 54 -7.65 -11.53 7.24
CA ASN A 54 -8.96 -11.05 7.69
C ASN A 54 -9.90 -12.19 8.11
N ALA A 55 -9.76 -13.38 7.51
CA ALA A 55 -10.63 -14.52 7.77
C ALA A 55 -10.16 -15.39 8.95
N GLN A 56 -8.86 -15.41 9.26
CA GLN A 56 -8.27 -16.27 10.28
C GLN A 56 -7.57 -15.48 11.38
N PRO A 57 -7.59 -15.99 12.63
CA PRO A 57 -6.79 -15.41 13.69
C PRO A 57 -5.29 -15.50 13.35
N SER A 58 -4.58 -14.40 13.58
CA SER A 58 -3.16 -14.24 13.28
C SER A 58 -2.42 -13.73 14.51
N HIS A 59 -1.10 -13.88 14.49
CA HIS A 59 -0.23 -13.32 15.53
C HIS A 59 -0.12 -11.81 15.35
N GLN A 60 -0.18 -11.07 16.45
CA GLN A 60 0.17 -9.65 16.40
C GLN A 60 1.65 -9.51 16.03
N ALA A 61 1.95 -8.61 15.10
CA ALA A 61 3.34 -8.27 14.81
C ALA A 61 3.97 -7.77 16.11
N LYS A 62 4.93 -8.53 16.66
CA LYS A 62 5.80 -8.06 17.73
C LYS A 62 6.63 -6.92 17.13
N GLN A 63 6.09 -5.69 17.13
CA GLN A 63 6.90 -4.50 16.94
C GLN A 63 7.85 -4.48 18.12
N THR A 64 9.02 -5.08 17.92
CA THR A 64 10.10 -5.03 18.89
C THR A 64 10.58 -3.59 18.84
N GLN A 65 9.92 -2.70 19.59
CA GLN A 65 10.67 -1.64 20.24
C GLN A 65 11.83 -2.36 20.88
N PHE A 66 13.05 -2.02 20.48
CA PHE A 66 14.25 -2.61 21.02
C PHE A 66 14.22 -2.42 22.54
N GLN A 67 13.80 -3.46 23.26
CA GLN A 67 13.78 -3.47 24.70
C GLN A 67 15.15 -3.97 25.13
N PHE A 68 15.98 -3.02 25.55
CA PHE A 68 17.35 -3.28 25.98
C PHE A 68 17.41 -4.44 26.99
N ASP A 69 16.43 -4.53 27.89
CA ASP A 69 16.34 -5.59 28.88
C ASP A 69 16.17 -6.97 28.25
N THR A 70 15.28 -7.12 27.25
CA THR A 70 15.06 -8.40 26.56
C THR A 70 16.28 -8.83 25.76
N TRP A 71 16.94 -7.87 25.10
CA TRP A 71 18.21 -8.12 24.40
C TRP A 71 19.32 -8.49 25.37
N LEU A 72 19.44 -7.80 26.50
CA LEU A 72 20.43 -8.13 27.53
C LEU A 72 20.18 -9.54 28.08
N HIS A 73 18.92 -9.94 28.26
CA HIS A 73 18.59 -11.28 28.76
C HIS A 73 18.83 -12.40 27.73
N SER A 74 18.66 -12.13 26.42
CA SER A 74 18.87 -13.11 25.35
C SER A 74 20.34 -13.41 25.04
N LEU A 75 21.28 -12.56 25.47
CA LEU A 75 22.71 -12.80 25.31
C LEU A 75 23.18 -14.04 26.11
N SER A 76 24.10 -14.80 25.53
CA SER A 76 24.78 -15.89 26.20
C SER A 76 25.66 -15.39 27.35
N GLU A 77 26.02 -16.27 28.30
CA GLU A 77 26.90 -15.89 29.41
C GLU A 77 28.27 -15.36 28.92
N ALA A 78 28.80 -15.93 27.84
CA ALA A 78 30.06 -15.47 27.25
C ALA A 78 29.97 -14.06 26.66
N GLU A 79 28.85 -13.71 26.03
CA GLU A 79 28.61 -12.37 25.46
C GLU A 79 28.36 -11.34 26.56
N LYS A 80 27.62 -11.72 27.61
CA LYS A 80 27.42 -10.90 28.82
C LYS A 80 28.75 -10.62 29.51
N ASP A 81 29.61 -11.63 29.65
CA ASP A 81 30.95 -11.47 30.23
C ASP A 81 31.85 -10.57 29.38
N THR A 82 31.72 -10.65 28.06
CA THR A 82 32.48 -9.79 27.13
C THR A 82 32.03 -8.33 27.22
N LEU A 83 30.72 -8.08 27.31
CA LEU A 83 30.17 -6.73 27.51
C LEU A 83 30.56 -6.16 28.88
N LEU A 84 30.50 -6.99 29.94
CA LEU A 84 30.92 -6.58 31.27
C LEU A 84 32.41 -6.24 31.30
N ARG A 85 33.28 -7.02 30.63
CA ARG A 85 34.71 -6.70 30.47
C ARG A 85 34.93 -5.38 29.75
N ALA A 86 34.24 -5.17 28.63
CA ALA A 86 34.34 -3.92 27.85
C ALA A 86 33.91 -2.69 28.67
N LEU A 87 32.82 -2.80 29.44
CA LEU A 87 32.34 -1.72 30.33
C LEU A 87 33.28 -1.47 31.52
N PHE A 88 33.95 -2.53 32.01
CA PHE A 88 34.96 -2.43 33.07
C PHE A 88 36.24 -1.74 32.57
N GLU A 89 36.70 -2.09 31.38
CA GLU A 89 37.86 -1.49 30.70
C GLU A 89 37.62 -0.01 30.38
N GLN A 90 36.37 0.37 30.09
CA GLN A 90 35.96 1.76 29.89
C GLN A 90 35.72 2.54 31.20
N GLY A 91 35.89 1.91 32.37
CA GLY A 91 35.81 2.56 33.69
C GLY A 91 34.39 2.96 34.13
N GLN A 92 33.35 2.46 33.47
CA GLN A 92 31.95 2.85 33.71
C GLN A 92 31.23 1.97 34.76
N LEU A 93 31.89 0.94 35.28
CA LEU A 93 31.29 -0.02 36.22
C LEU A 93 32.27 -0.39 37.34
N THR A 94 31.80 -0.32 38.59
CA THR A 94 32.59 -0.78 39.75
C THR A 94 32.35 -2.27 40.02
N ARG A 95 33.36 -2.96 40.57
CA ARG A 95 33.35 -4.42 40.84
C ARG A 95 32.08 -4.92 41.55
N HIS A 96 31.52 -4.11 42.44
CA HIS A 96 30.34 -4.47 43.22
C HIS A 96 29.04 -4.40 42.40
N GLN A 97 28.96 -3.54 41.38
CA GLN A 97 27.81 -3.41 40.48
C GLN A 97 27.76 -4.55 39.46
N ALA A 98 28.91 -4.98 38.94
CA ALA A 98 28.98 -6.13 38.03
C ALA A 98 28.52 -7.44 38.70
N LEU A 99 28.87 -7.64 39.99
CA LEU A 99 28.46 -8.83 40.76
C LEU A 99 26.97 -8.84 41.14
N ALA A 100 26.30 -7.70 41.14
CA ALA A 100 24.86 -7.62 41.39
C ALA A 100 24.03 -8.07 40.17
N LEU A 101 24.55 -7.85 38.96
CA LEU A 101 23.89 -8.17 37.69
C LEU A 101 23.97 -9.67 37.30
N THR A 102 24.84 -10.45 37.94
CA THR A 102 25.00 -11.88 37.65
C THR A 102 24.01 -12.80 38.39
N ARG A 103 23.05 -12.26 39.14
CA ARG A 103 22.01 -13.08 39.80
C ARG A 103 20.83 -13.30 38.85
N LYS A 104 20.73 -14.53 38.34
CA LYS A 104 19.66 -15.03 37.46
C LYS A 104 18.35 -15.25 38.23
N GLU A 105 17.27 -14.63 37.76
CA GLU A 105 15.91 -15.20 37.80
C GLU A 105 15.62 -15.82 36.42
N PRO A 106 14.96 -16.99 36.33
CA PRO A 106 14.62 -17.58 35.04
C PRO A 106 13.41 -16.85 34.42
N VAL A 107 13.60 -16.25 33.25
CA VAL A 107 12.55 -15.68 32.40
C VAL A 107 12.12 -16.71 31.34
N ASN A 108 10.80 -16.74 31.15
CA ASN A 108 10.00 -17.65 30.32
C ASN A 108 10.60 -18.06 28.98
N THR A 109 10.46 -19.35 28.68
CA THR A 109 10.41 -19.89 27.32
C THR A 109 9.20 -19.31 26.60
N ASP A 110 9.44 -18.53 25.55
CA ASP A 110 8.39 -18.12 24.62
C ASP A 110 8.81 -18.51 23.20
N GLU A 111 7.81 -18.72 22.35
CA GLU A 111 7.83 -19.17 20.93
C GLU A 111 7.32 -20.59 20.64
N ASN A 112 6.04 -20.81 20.91
CA ASN A 112 5.21 -21.73 20.11
C ASN A 112 4.25 -20.89 19.25
N TYR A 113 4.57 -20.67 17.98
CA TYR A 113 3.62 -20.05 17.04
C TYR A 113 2.39 -20.96 16.87
N GLN A 114 1.21 -20.41 17.19
CA GLN A 114 -0.08 -21.12 17.12
C GLN A 114 -0.70 -21.15 15.71
N TYR A 115 -0.57 -20.06 14.94
CA TYR A 115 -1.12 -19.89 13.60
C TYR A 115 -0.04 -19.93 12.50
N TRP A 116 -0.33 -20.64 11.42
CA TRP A 116 0.59 -20.90 10.31
C TRP A 116 -0.11 -20.69 8.97
N LEU A 117 0.59 -20.06 8.03
CA LEU A 117 0.23 -19.97 6.64
C LEU A 117 0.70 -21.23 5.91
N THR A 118 -0.23 -21.91 5.26
CA THR A 118 0.02 -23.07 4.39
C THR A 118 -0.64 -22.87 3.03
N PRO A 119 -0.17 -23.58 1.98
CA PRO A 119 -0.82 -23.63 0.68
C PRO A 119 -2.34 -23.83 0.76
N GLU A 120 -2.79 -24.81 1.55
CA GLU A 120 -4.21 -25.16 1.72
C GLU A 120 -5.07 -24.01 2.26
N VAL A 121 -4.49 -23.15 3.09
CA VAL A 121 -5.19 -22.01 3.70
C VAL A 121 -5.40 -20.88 2.70
N ILE A 122 -4.43 -20.63 1.81
CA ILE A 122 -4.49 -19.52 0.84
C ILE A 122 -5.23 -19.90 -0.44
N SER A 123 -5.12 -21.15 -0.90
CA SER A 123 -5.77 -21.66 -2.12
C SER A 123 -7.22 -21.22 -2.34
N PRO A 124 -8.16 -21.35 -1.37
CA PRO A 124 -9.56 -20.98 -1.60
C PRO A 124 -9.76 -19.47 -1.85
N PHE A 125 -8.83 -18.62 -1.43
CA PHE A 125 -8.93 -17.18 -1.58
C PHE A 125 -8.30 -16.66 -2.87
N ILE A 126 -7.55 -17.48 -3.62
CA ILE A 126 -6.84 -17.05 -4.84
C ILE A 126 -7.83 -16.63 -5.92
N GLU A 127 -8.82 -17.47 -6.25
CA GLU A 127 -9.82 -17.16 -7.28
C GLU A 127 -10.64 -15.92 -6.92
N GLN A 128 -11.02 -15.81 -5.63
CA GLN A 128 -11.75 -14.66 -5.12
C GLN A 128 -10.90 -13.38 -5.24
N ALA A 129 -9.62 -13.44 -4.86
CA ALA A 129 -8.71 -12.31 -4.94
C ALA A 129 -8.46 -11.87 -6.40
N GLN A 130 -8.30 -12.81 -7.33
CA GLN A 130 -8.18 -12.52 -8.76
C GLN A 130 -9.41 -11.81 -9.31
N SER A 131 -10.60 -12.31 -9.00
CA SER A 131 -11.87 -11.70 -9.43
C SER A 131 -12.02 -10.28 -8.90
N GLN A 132 -11.75 -10.05 -7.61
CA GLN A 132 -11.83 -8.70 -7.03
C GLN A 132 -10.81 -7.75 -7.65
N LEU A 133 -9.59 -8.22 -7.92
CA LEU A 133 -8.55 -7.41 -8.57
C LEU A 133 -8.96 -6.99 -9.98
N GLN A 134 -9.53 -7.90 -10.77
CA GLN A 134 -10.07 -7.59 -12.10
C GLN A 134 -11.23 -6.58 -12.03
N GLN A 135 -12.11 -6.73 -11.04
CA GLN A 135 -13.21 -5.80 -10.83
C GLN A 135 -12.72 -4.39 -10.48
N GLU A 136 -11.69 -4.27 -9.63
CA GLU A 136 -11.09 -2.98 -9.29
C GLU A 136 -10.39 -2.32 -10.49
N GLN A 137 -9.65 -3.10 -11.28
CA GLN A 137 -9.00 -2.58 -12.50
C GLN A 137 -10.03 -2.08 -13.52
N THR A 138 -11.10 -2.85 -13.76
CA THR A 138 -12.16 -2.46 -14.69
C THR A 138 -12.92 -1.22 -14.18
N ALA A 139 -13.20 -1.13 -12.88
CA ALA A 139 -13.81 0.04 -12.27
C ALA A 139 -12.91 1.29 -12.36
N ALA A 140 -11.60 1.13 -12.11
CA ALA A 140 -10.65 2.23 -12.22
C ALA A 140 -10.52 2.75 -13.66
N LEU A 141 -10.49 1.85 -14.65
CA LEU A 141 -10.50 2.22 -16.07
C LEU A 141 -11.81 2.92 -16.46
N ALA A 142 -12.95 2.38 -16.04
CA ALA A 142 -14.25 3.00 -16.29
C ALA A 142 -14.34 4.42 -15.69
N LYS A 143 -13.81 4.61 -14.48
CA LYS A 143 -13.74 5.93 -13.83
C LYS A 143 -12.87 6.91 -14.63
N LYS A 144 -11.70 6.47 -15.10
CA LYS A 144 -10.82 7.31 -15.94
C LYS A 144 -11.52 7.73 -17.24
N LEU A 145 -12.15 6.79 -17.93
CA LEU A 145 -12.90 7.07 -19.16
C LEU A 145 -14.10 8.00 -18.92
N ALA A 146 -14.80 7.83 -17.79
CA ALA A 146 -15.92 8.70 -17.44
C ALA A 146 -15.46 10.14 -17.18
N ILE A 147 -14.32 10.34 -16.50
CA ILE A 147 -13.73 11.66 -16.28
C ILE A 147 -13.34 12.29 -17.63
N GLU A 148 -12.61 11.56 -18.48
CA GLU A 148 -12.20 12.08 -19.79
C GLU A 148 -13.40 12.43 -20.68
N LYS A 149 -14.44 11.60 -20.65
CA LYS A 149 -15.69 11.86 -21.38
C LYS A 149 -16.38 13.12 -20.86
N ALA A 150 -16.49 13.28 -19.54
CA ALA A 150 -17.10 14.46 -18.93
C ALA A 150 -16.31 15.75 -19.25
N GLU A 151 -14.99 15.68 -19.27
CA GLU A 151 -14.12 16.80 -19.67
C GLU A 151 -14.33 17.18 -21.14
N LYS A 152 -14.41 16.19 -22.03
CA LYS A 152 -14.71 16.41 -23.47
C LYS A 152 -16.11 16.98 -23.67
N GLU A 153 -17.11 16.44 -23.00
CA GLU A 153 -18.48 16.95 -23.07
C GLU A 153 -18.58 18.39 -22.56
N LYS A 154 -17.88 18.73 -21.48
CA LYS A 154 -17.79 20.11 -20.98
C LYS A 154 -17.15 21.03 -22.02
N ALA A 155 -16.00 20.63 -22.59
CA ALA A 155 -15.31 21.42 -23.61
C ALA A 155 -16.19 21.65 -24.86
N LEU A 156 -16.92 20.63 -25.32
CA LEU A 156 -17.86 20.76 -26.43
C LEU A 156 -19.01 21.71 -26.08
N THR A 157 -19.58 21.57 -24.88
CA THR A 157 -20.67 22.44 -24.40
C THR A 157 -20.22 23.90 -24.36
N ASP A 158 -19.00 24.17 -23.89
CA ASP A 158 -18.43 25.52 -23.85
C ASP A 158 -18.25 26.11 -25.26
N ILE A 159 -17.80 25.31 -26.23
CA ILE A 159 -17.70 25.73 -27.64
C ILE A 159 -19.08 26.07 -28.21
N TYR A 160 -20.07 25.20 -27.99
CA TYR A 160 -21.43 25.43 -28.49
C TYR A 160 -22.07 26.66 -27.83
N ASN A 161 -21.90 26.85 -26.53
CA ASN A 161 -22.39 28.03 -25.81
C ASN A 161 -21.75 29.31 -26.33
N ARG A 162 -20.43 29.30 -26.59
CA ARG A 162 -19.73 30.45 -27.17
C ARG A 162 -20.24 30.77 -28.56
N ARG A 163 -20.44 29.76 -29.39
CA ARG A 163 -21.00 29.91 -30.74
C ARG A 163 -22.41 30.49 -30.70
N GLU A 164 -23.26 29.97 -29.83
CA GLU A 164 -24.63 30.45 -29.64
C GLU A 164 -24.65 31.91 -29.17
N HIS A 165 -23.76 32.28 -28.23
CA HIS A 165 -23.64 33.66 -27.77
C HIS A 165 -23.30 34.64 -28.90
N TYR A 166 -22.30 34.31 -29.74
CA TYR A 166 -21.97 35.17 -30.89
C TYR A 166 -23.09 35.22 -31.93
N TRP A 167 -23.80 34.11 -32.13
CA TRP A 167 -24.96 34.07 -33.01
C TRP A 167 -26.09 34.99 -32.53
N GLN A 168 -26.45 34.92 -31.25
CA GLN A 168 -27.45 35.79 -30.63
C GLN A 168 -27.05 37.27 -30.72
N GLN A 169 -25.79 37.58 -30.43
CA GLN A 169 -25.26 38.95 -30.57
C GLN A 169 -25.34 39.44 -32.02
N ALA A 170 -25.00 38.61 -33.01
CA ALA A 170 -25.11 38.98 -34.41
C ALA A 170 -26.58 39.25 -34.81
N GLN A 171 -27.51 38.42 -34.35
CA GLN A 171 -28.94 38.60 -34.61
C GLN A 171 -29.49 39.88 -33.98
N GLU A 172 -29.20 40.14 -32.70
CA GLU A 172 -29.61 41.36 -32.00
C GLU A 172 -29.08 42.64 -32.68
N GLN A 173 -27.86 42.61 -33.23
CA GLN A 173 -27.32 43.76 -33.98
C GLN A 173 -27.97 43.92 -35.35
N ALA A 174 -28.27 42.82 -36.04
CA ALA A 174 -28.96 42.84 -37.34
C ALA A 174 -30.40 43.36 -37.22
N ASP A 175 -31.10 42.99 -36.13
CA ASP A 175 -32.47 43.42 -35.83
C ASP A 175 -32.59 44.94 -35.61
N ARG A 176 -31.48 45.65 -35.35
CA ARG A 176 -31.44 47.12 -35.28
C ARG A 176 -31.70 47.81 -36.62
N THR A 177 -31.64 47.09 -37.74
CA THR A 177 -31.98 47.55 -39.11
C THR A 177 -31.25 48.83 -39.55
N CYS A 178 -30.02 49.04 -39.08
CA CYS A 178 -29.18 50.19 -39.41
C CYS A 178 -27.79 49.75 -39.89
N ALA A 179 -27.12 50.59 -40.69
CA ALA A 179 -25.83 50.26 -41.29
C ALA A 179 -24.76 49.85 -40.26
N SER A 180 -24.67 50.57 -39.14
CA SER A 180 -23.75 50.23 -38.04
C SER A 180 -24.11 48.91 -37.34
N GLY A 181 -25.39 48.55 -37.30
CA GLY A 181 -25.85 47.26 -36.80
C GLY A 181 -25.42 46.10 -37.69
N TYR A 182 -25.52 46.25 -39.02
CA TYR A 182 -25.04 45.25 -39.98
C TYR A 182 -23.52 45.08 -39.94
N ASP A 183 -22.75 46.18 -39.82
CA ASP A 183 -21.29 46.10 -39.64
C ASP A 183 -20.90 45.37 -38.34
N ALA A 184 -21.63 45.63 -37.24
CA ALA A 184 -21.41 44.95 -35.96
C ALA A 184 -21.79 43.46 -36.04
N ALA A 185 -22.92 43.13 -36.67
CA ALA A 185 -23.35 41.74 -36.89
C ALA A 185 -22.32 40.96 -37.72
N SER A 186 -21.79 41.56 -38.80
CA SER A 186 -20.72 40.96 -39.61
C SER A 186 -19.47 40.64 -38.78
N ARG A 187 -19.07 41.53 -37.86
CA ARG A 187 -17.92 41.28 -36.97
C ARG A 187 -18.14 40.09 -36.04
N TYR A 188 -19.33 39.91 -35.48
CA TYR A 188 -19.64 38.75 -34.64
C TYR A 188 -19.71 37.45 -35.45
N LEU A 189 -20.20 37.49 -36.69
CA LEU A 189 -20.18 36.33 -37.59
C LEU A 189 -18.76 35.89 -37.95
N HIS A 190 -17.81 36.81 -38.06
CA HIS A 190 -16.39 36.48 -38.26
C HIS A 190 -15.70 35.88 -37.02
N GLN A 191 -16.35 35.91 -35.85
CA GLN A 191 -15.84 35.34 -34.60
C GLN A 191 -16.43 33.95 -34.27
N LEU A 192 -17.36 33.47 -35.10
CA LEU A 192 -17.88 32.10 -35.09
C LEU A 192 -16.88 31.12 -35.73
#